data_AF-A0A6M2E6S0-F1
#
_entry.id   AF-A0A6M2E6S0-F1
#
_cell.length_a   1.000
_cell.length_b   1.000
_cell.length_c   1.000
_cell.angle_alpha   90.00
_cell.angle_beta   90.00
_cell.angle_gamma   90.00
#
_symmetry.space_group_name_H-M   'P 1'
#
loop_
_entity.id
_entity.type
_entity.pdbx_description
1 polymer ?
#
loop_
_entity_poly.entity_id
_entity_poly.type
_entity_poly.pdbx_seq_one_letter_code
_entity_poly.pdbx_strand_id
1 'polypeptide(L)'
;DGGTIPRRDELVRTKQKPEQKDKDAEAVAKWKHCAITQEELRQPIVSCELGRLYNKEAVIECLLNKDTSCEATKHIRSLKDIVELKPTENPGYKKRDADKGDEYVDLRASRFICPVVGLEMNGKYR
;
A
#
# COMPACT_ATOMS: atom_id res chain seq x y z
N ASP A 1 -29.10 14.25 -49.49
CA ASP A 1 -27.64 14.11 -49.40
C ASP A 1 -27.08 15.07 -48.34
N GLY A 2 -27.45 14.82 -47.08
CA GLY A 2 -27.22 15.75 -45.98
C GLY A 2 -25.88 15.50 -45.30
N GLY A 3 -24.90 16.37 -45.57
CA GLY A 3 -23.56 16.28 -45.00
C GLY A 3 -23.54 16.44 -43.48
N THR A 4 -22.87 15.52 -42.80
CA THR A 4 -22.61 15.55 -41.35
C THR A 4 -21.43 16.50 -41.09
N ILE A 5 -21.67 17.58 -40.35
CA ILE A 5 -20.62 18.47 -39.86
C ILE A 5 -19.95 17.79 -38.65
N PRO A 6 -18.64 17.46 -38.71
CA PRO A 6 -17.97 16.81 -37.58
C PRO A 6 -17.82 17.80 -36.40
N ARG A 7 -18.03 17.32 -35.18
CA ARG A 7 -17.88 18.13 -33.96
C ARG A 7 -16.39 18.30 -33.62
N ARG A 8 -16.03 19.40 -32.93
CA ARG A 8 -14.64 19.76 -32.58
C ARG A 8 -13.85 18.67 -31.86
N ASP A 9 -14.52 17.81 -31.09
CA ASP A 9 -13.92 16.64 -30.45
C ASP A 9 -13.37 15.59 -31.43
N GLU A 10 -13.83 15.59 -32.69
CA GLU A 10 -13.32 14.72 -33.75
C GLU A 10 -12.08 15.33 -34.45
N LEU A 11 -11.92 16.66 -34.38
CA LEU A 11 -10.84 17.40 -35.06
C LEU A 11 -9.58 17.56 -34.19
N VAL A 12 -9.69 17.38 -32.88
CA VAL A 12 -8.57 17.47 -31.95
C VAL A 12 -8.46 16.17 -31.18
N ARG A 13 -7.43 15.37 -31.48
CA ARG A 13 -6.98 14.26 -30.64
C ARG A 13 -6.57 14.82 -29.28
N THR A 14 -7.50 14.90 -28.34
CA THR A 14 -7.20 15.18 -26.94
C THR A 14 -6.40 13.99 -26.40
N LYS A 15 -5.14 14.28 -26.07
CA LYS A 15 -4.15 13.32 -25.56
C LYS A 15 -4.72 12.64 -24.32
N GLN A 16 -5.00 11.34 -24.39
CA GLN A 16 -5.34 10.52 -23.22
C GLN A 16 -4.25 10.71 -22.16
N LYS A 17 -4.63 11.17 -20.97
CA LYS A 17 -3.70 11.25 -19.82
C LYS A 17 -3.26 9.83 -19.49
N PRO A 18 -1.95 9.50 -19.54
CA PRO A 18 -1.48 8.19 -19.17
C PRO A 18 -1.73 7.94 -17.67
N GLU A 19 -2.55 6.93 -17.40
CA GLU A 19 -2.56 6.05 -16.23
C GLU A 19 -2.04 6.62 -14.90
N GLN A 20 -2.83 7.48 -14.25
CA GLN A 20 -2.56 7.94 -12.89
C GLN A 20 -3.08 6.97 -11.80
N LYS A 21 -3.82 5.93 -12.18
CA LYS A 21 -4.41 4.95 -11.27
C LYS A 21 -3.36 4.05 -10.59
N ASP A 22 -2.26 3.75 -11.28
CA ASP A 22 -1.31 2.74 -10.81
C ASP A 22 -0.51 3.20 -9.58
N LYS A 23 -0.11 4.48 -9.56
CA LYS A 23 0.72 5.04 -8.48
C LYS A 23 0.02 5.07 -7.12
N ASP A 24 -1.29 5.29 -7.13
CA ASP A 24 -2.07 5.33 -5.89
C ASP A 24 -2.29 3.93 -5.31
N ALA A 25 -2.60 2.97 -6.19
CA ALA A 25 -2.72 1.57 -5.82
C ALA A 25 -1.40 1.02 -5.26
N GLU A 26 -0.26 1.37 -5.88
CA GLU A 26 1.06 0.96 -5.41
C GLU A 26 1.37 1.57 -4.02
N ALA A 27 1.05 2.84 -3.81
CA ALA A 27 1.22 3.47 -2.51
C ALA A 27 0.37 2.75 -1.45
N VAL A 28 -0.93 2.59 -1.71
CA VAL A 28 -1.83 1.87 -0.81
C VAL A 28 -1.32 0.46 -0.50
N ALA A 29 -0.81 -0.26 -1.52
CA ALA A 29 -0.27 -1.60 -1.33
C ALA A 29 0.93 -1.61 -0.37
N LYS A 30 1.89 -0.69 -0.54
CA LYS A 30 3.08 -0.55 0.32
C LYS A 30 2.75 -0.27 1.78
N TRP A 31 1.63 0.41 2.04
CA TRP A 31 1.19 0.75 3.39
C TRP A 31 0.27 -0.30 4.04
N LYS A 32 -0.26 -1.24 3.25
CA LYS A 32 -1.17 -2.29 3.72
C LYS A 32 -0.56 -3.68 3.77
N HIS A 33 0.48 -3.94 2.98
CA HIS A 33 1.03 -5.28 2.80
C HIS A 33 2.50 -5.36 3.22
N CYS A 34 2.87 -6.53 3.72
CA CYS A 34 4.24 -6.90 4.03
C CYS A 34 5.07 -6.92 2.75
N ALA A 35 6.20 -6.21 2.73
CA ALA A 35 7.05 -6.16 1.55
C ALA A 35 7.76 -7.50 1.22
N ILE A 36 7.76 -8.48 2.14
CA ILE A 36 8.26 -9.85 1.90
C ILE A 36 7.16 -10.74 1.36
N THR A 37 6.09 -10.94 2.13
CA THR A 37 5.08 -11.97 1.85
C THR A 37 3.91 -11.46 1.01
N GLN A 38 3.80 -10.14 0.81
CA GLN A 38 2.65 -9.47 0.19
C GLN A 38 1.31 -9.69 0.93
N GLU A 39 1.35 -10.31 2.11
CA GLU A 39 0.18 -10.46 2.98
C GLU A 39 -0.16 -9.14 3.70
N GLU A 40 -1.39 -9.01 4.20
CA GLU A 40 -1.77 -7.88 5.04
C GLU A 40 -0.85 -7.71 6.27
N LEU A 41 -0.58 -6.45 6.62
CA LEU A 41 0.21 -6.11 7.79
C LEU A 41 -0.56 -6.44 9.08
N ARG A 42 0.10 -7.21 9.95
CA ARG A 42 -0.39 -7.64 11.26
C ARG A 42 0.62 -7.26 12.34
N GLN A 43 0.12 -6.86 13.50
CA GLN A 43 0.99 -6.61 14.64
C GLN A 43 1.62 -7.93 15.12
N PRO A 44 2.92 -7.95 15.47
CA PRO A 44 3.85 -6.82 15.47
C PRO A 44 4.37 -6.44 14.06
N ILE A 45 4.25 -5.15 13.71
CA ILE A 45 4.73 -4.59 12.44
C ILE A 45 6.12 -4.00 12.68
N VAL A 46 7.04 -4.24 11.74
CA VAL A 46 8.39 -3.69 11.79
C VAL A 46 8.69 -2.89 10.52
N SER A 47 9.57 -1.90 10.64
CA SER A 47 10.06 -1.13 9.50
C SER A 47 11.58 -1.15 9.42
N CYS A 48 12.12 -1.08 8.21
CA CYS A 48 13.55 -0.98 7.96
C CYS A 48 13.99 0.48 7.72
N GLU A 49 15.30 0.70 7.59
CA GLU A 49 15.90 2.00 7.25
C GLU A 49 15.38 2.61 5.93
N LEU A 50 14.91 1.79 5.00
CA LEU A 50 14.36 2.24 3.71
C LEU A 50 12.87 2.64 3.80
N GLY A 51 12.26 2.56 4.99
CA GLY A 51 10.85 2.90 5.22
C GLY A 51 9.86 1.85 4.69
N ARG A 52 10.32 0.62 4.44
CA ARG A 52 9.41 -0.50 4.08
C ARG A 52 8.80 -1.09 5.34
N LEU A 53 7.60 -1.65 5.20
CA LEU A 53 6.84 -2.29 6.28
C LEU A 53 6.83 -3.81 6.11
N TYR A 54 6.96 -4.51 7.23
CA TYR A 54 7.00 -5.97 7.26
C TYR A 54 6.24 -6.53 8.46
N ASN A 55 5.73 -7.74 8.30
CA ASN A 55 5.34 -8.58 9.41
C ASN A 55 6.61 -9.10 10.09
N LYS A 56 6.72 -8.95 11.42
CA LYS A 56 7.92 -9.39 12.15
C LYS A 56 8.26 -10.85 11.92
N GLU A 57 7.24 -11.71 11.86
CA GLU A 57 7.39 -13.15 11.59
C GLU A 57 8.09 -13.39 10.25
N ALA A 58 7.64 -12.71 9.18
CA ALA A 58 8.23 -12.86 7.86
C ALA A 58 9.71 -12.44 7.80
N VAL A 59 10.10 -11.39 8.55
CA VAL A 59 11.51 -10.97 8.63
C VAL A 59 12.35 -12.01 9.36
N ILE A 60 11.83 -12.56 10.48
CA ILE A 60 12.52 -13.59 11.25
C ILE A 60 12.72 -14.84 10.38
N GLU A 61 11.68 -15.31 9.70
CA GLU A 61 11.78 -16.46 8.81
C GLU A 61 12.79 -16.22 7.70
N CYS A 62 12.82 -15.02 7.10
CA CYS A 62 13.78 -14.74 6.04
C CYS A 62 15.23 -14.61 6.56
N LEU A 63 15.44 -14.13 7.80
CA LEU A 63 16.77 -14.10 8.42
C LEU A 63 17.28 -15.50 8.80
N LEU A 64 16.38 -16.42 9.16
CA LEU A 64 16.71 -17.82 9.46
C LEU A 64 17.00 -18.61 8.17
N ASN A 65 16.21 -18.39 7.13
CA ASN A 65 16.33 -19.07 5.84
C ASN A 65 17.24 -18.29 4.87
N LYS A 66 18.56 -18.33 5.11
CA LYS A 66 19.57 -17.61 4.31
C LYS A 66 19.61 -17.96 2.82
N ASP A 67 19.04 -19.10 2.42
CA ASP A 67 18.95 -19.54 1.02
C ASP A 67 17.76 -18.92 0.28
N THR A 68 16.74 -18.43 0.99
CA THR A 68 15.60 -17.77 0.36
C THR A 68 15.95 -16.30 0.19
N SER A 69 16.44 -15.92 -0.99
CA SER A 69 16.74 -14.51 -1.26
C SER A 69 15.44 -13.70 -1.30
N CYS A 70 14.95 -13.22 -0.16
CA CYS A 70 13.93 -12.18 -0.14
C CYS A 70 14.63 -10.90 -0.63
N GLU A 71 14.60 -10.64 -1.94
CA GLU A 71 15.18 -9.44 -2.56
C GLU A 71 14.76 -8.16 -1.82
N ALA A 72 13.54 -8.15 -1.28
CA ALA A 72 12.97 -7.08 -0.47
C ALA A 72 13.71 -6.79 0.86
N THR A 73 14.60 -7.69 1.32
CA THR A 73 15.28 -7.65 2.63
C THR A 73 16.81 -7.70 2.55
N LYS A 74 17.42 -7.58 1.36
CA LYS A 74 18.88 -7.66 1.19
C LYS A 74 19.70 -6.73 2.11
N HIS A 75 19.09 -5.64 2.58
CA HIS A 75 19.68 -4.67 3.51
C HIS A 75 19.52 -5.08 4.98
N ILE A 76 18.51 -5.88 5.32
CA ILE A 76 18.24 -6.37 6.68
C ILE A 76 19.15 -7.56 6.93
N ARG A 77 20.21 -7.37 7.73
CA ARG A 77 21.17 -8.44 8.07
C ARG A 77 20.91 -9.02 9.44
N SER A 78 20.24 -8.25 10.30
CA SER A 78 19.97 -8.58 11.68
C SER A 78 18.68 -7.94 12.18
N LEU A 79 18.19 -8.40 13.33
CA LEU A 79 17.04 -7.79 14.01
C LEU A 79 17.31 -6.35 14.50
N LYS A 80 18.56 -5.87 14.46
CA LYS A 80 18.90 -4.48 14.80
C LYS A 80 18.59 -3.51 13.66
N ASP A 81 18.50 -4.01 12.43
CA ASP A 81 18.25 -3.21 11.23
C ASP A 81 16.74 -2.95 11.02
N ILE A 82 15.91 -3.47 11.93
CA ILE A 82 14.46 -3.26 11.95
C ILE A 82 14.01 -2.61 13.25
N VAL A 83 12.98 -1.80 13.15
CA VAL A 83 12.34 -1.13 14.28
C VAL A 83 10.90 -1.58 14.36
N GLU A 84 10.48 -2.07 15.53
CA GLU A 84 9.08 -2.40 15.79
C GLU A 84 8.25 -1.12 15.92
N LEU A 85 7.23 -1.01 15.07
CA LEU A 85 6.30 0.09 15.08
C LEU A 85 5.14 -0.21 16.03
N LYS A 86 4.70 0.83 16.76
CA LYS A 86 3.51 0.78 17.62
C LYS A 86 2.43 1.71 17.08
N PRO A 87 1.82 1.40 15.92
CA PRO A 87 0.76 2.22 15.38
C PRO A 87 -0.51 2.14 16.23
N THR A 88 -1.29 3.21 16.22
CA THR A 88 -2.61 3.26 16.86
C THR A 88 -3.64 2.64 15.91
N GLU A 89 -4.61 1.87 16.43
CA GLU A 89 -5.69 1.36 15.60
C GLU A 89 -6.61 2.50 15.14
N ASN A 90 -7.02 2.45 13.87
CA ASN A 90 -7.95 3.41 13.30
C ASN A 90 -9.40 3.01 13.66
N PRO A 91 -10.12 3.80 14.49
CA PRO A 91 -11.50 3.48 14.84
C PRO A 91 -12.46 3.57 13.65
N GLY A 92 -12.09 4.31 12.59
CA GLY A 92 -12.86 4.41 11.35
C GLY A 92 -12.61 3.27 10.37
N TYR A 93 -11.69 2.34 10.66
CA TYR A 93 -11.38 1.24 9.75
C TYR A 93 -12.42 0.13 9.83
N LYS A 94 -13.12 -0.11 8.72
CA LYS A 94 -13.97 -1.28 8.53
C LYS A 94 -13.21 -2.34 7.75
N LYS A 95 -13.08 -3.53 8.32
CA LYS A 95 -12.54 -4.68 7.59
C LYS A 95 -13.50 -5.03 6.46
N ARG A 96 -12.98 -5.40 5.29
CA ARG A 96 -13.83 -5.88 4.19
C ARG A 96 -14.45 -7.21 4.59
N ASP A 97 -15.75 -7.22 4.83
CA ASP A 97 -16.57 -8.43 4.76
C ASP A 97 -17.00 -8.60 3.31
N ALA A 98 -16.69 -9.73 2.69
CA ALA A 98 -16.93 -10.01 1.27
C ALA A 98 -18.43 -10.09 0.88
N ASP A 99 -19.33 -9.89 1.83
CA ASP A 99 -20.75 -10.25 1.75
C ASP A 99 -21.68 -9.07 1.41
N LYS A 100 -21.21 -7.81 1.47
CA LYS A 100 -22.07 -6.62 1.25
C LYS A 100 -21.60 -5.81 0.04
N GLY A 101 -22.27 -6.02 -1.10
CA GLY A 101 -21.96 -5.38 -2.38
C GLY A 101 -22.32 -3.89 -2.48
N ASP A 102 -22.91 -3.30 -1.44
CA ASP A 102 -23.54 -1.98 -1.51
C ASP A 102 -22.79 -0.89 -0.72
N GLU A 103 -21.72 -1.23 0.01
CA GLU A 103 -20.97 -0.25 0.82
C GLU A 103 -19.85 0.42 0.00
N TYR A 104 -19.75 1.75 0.07
CA TYR A 104 -18.64 2.50 -0.49
C TYR A 104 -17.34 2.10 0.22
N VAL A 105 -16.50 1.32 -0.46
CA VAL A 105 -15.22 0.87 0.08
C VAL A 105 -14.15 1.92 -0.19
N ASP A 106 -13.72 2.63 0.86
CA ASP A 106 -12.56 3.50 0.75
C ASP A 106 -11.28 2.65 0.66
N LEU A 107 -10.73 2.56 -0.55
CA LEU A 107 -9.49 1.84 -0.84
C LEU A 107 -8.29 2.39 -0.05
N ARG A 108 -8.36 3.65 0.42
CA ARG A 108 -7.31 4.31 1.21
C ARG A 108 -7.54 4.22 2.72
N ALA A 109 -8.67 3.69 3.19
CA ALA A 109 -8.84 3.44 4.61
C ALA A 109 -7.71 2.53 5.11
N SER A 110 -6.95 3.00 6.10
CA SER A 110 -5.89 2.22 6.72
C SER A 110 -6.33 1.72 8.08
N ARG A 111 -5.93 0.50 8.44
CA ARG A 111 -6.15 -0.06 9.78
C ARG A 111 -5.42 0.72 10.86
N PHE A 112 -4.37 1.45 10.49
CA PHE A 112 -3.41 2.03 11.41
C PHE A 112 -3.26 3.54 11.23
N ILE A 113 -3.06 4.22 12.34
CA ILE A 113 -2.80 5.66 12.46
C ILE A 113 -1.42 5.85 13.08
N CYS A 114 -0.66 6.83 12.57
CA CYS A 114 0.61 7.20 13.16
C CYS A 114 0.40 7.84 14.55
N PRO A 115 1.02 7.33 15.62
CA PRO A 115 0.80 7.81 16.98
C PRO A 115 1.36 9.22 17.23
N VAL A 116 2.25 9.71 16.36
CA VAL A 116 2.88 11.04 16.51
C VAL A 116 2.05 12.13 15.85
N VAL A 117 1.61 11.90 14.60
CA VAL A 117 0.91 12.93 13.79
C VAL A 117 -0.61 12.73 13.73
N GLY A 118 -1.12 11.58 14.17
CA GLY A 118 -2.57 11.28 14.11
C GLY A 118 -3.10 11.07 12.68
N LEU A 119 -2.23 10.89 11.69
CA LEU A 119 -2.59 10.67 10.29
C LEU A 119 -2.68 9.18 9.97
N GLU A 120 -3.60 8.83 9.07
CA GLU A 120 -3.76 7.47 8.56
C GLU A 120 -2.51 7.00 7.81
N MET A 121 -2.09 5.76 8.07
CA MET A 121 -0.98 5.11 7.38
C MET A 121 -1.44 4.56 6.03
N ASN A 122 -1.80 5.45 5.09
CA ASN A 122 -2.34 5.11 3.77
C ASN A 122 -1.54 5.64 2.58
N GLY A 123 -0.38 6.26 2.82
CA GLY A 123 0.49 6.78 1.78
C GLY A 123 -0.01 8.05 1.08
N LYS A 124 -1.08 8.68 1.58
CA LYS A 124 -1.57 9.96 1.04
C LYS A 124 -0.70 11.15 1.45
N TYR A 125 -0.07 11.06 2.62
CA TYR A 125 0.75 12.13 3.20
C TYR A 125 2.22 11.69 3.16
N ARG A 126 3.08 12.51 2.55
CA ARG A 126 4.52 12.27 2.41
C ARG A 126 5.30 13.48 2.89
#